data_AF-A0A160NUW5-F1
#
_entry.id   AF-A0A160NUW5-F1
#
_cell.length_a   1.000
_cell.length_b   1.000
_cell.length_c   1.000
_cell.angle_alpha   90.00
_cell.angle_beta   90.00
_cell.angle_gamma   90.00
#
_symmetry.space_group_name_H-M   'P 1'
#
loop_
_entity.id
_entity.type
_entity.pdbx_description
1 polymer ?
#
loop_
_entity_poly.entity_id
_entity_poly.type
_entity_poly.pdbx_seq_one_letter_code
_entity_poly.pdbx_strand_id
1 'polypeptide(L)'
;MGFVVTTQVMELWLTLIVHEWRTAGTAFAKDDLDSATDALTRSRRALTALQATWAPLAALTPAQFNGFRAAFGTASGFQSAMYRHVEFLLGDKSEAMLRLHQGDPAVHEALSETHRQPSLYDEVLGYLHRQGLPVPERVRERDVREPYVSDPGVVEVWRRIYAGPQHDPLLTLGEQLTDLAELIVRWRFDHIMVVRRAMGTKTGSAGSSGLAWLEQRSARPVFPELWEVRGEL
;
A
#
# COMPACT_ATOMS: atom_id res chain seq x y z
N MET A 1 3.18 -17.80 20.94
CA MET A 1 3.91 -18.23 19.73
C MET A 1 3.18 -17.84 18.44
N GLY A 2 1.90 -18.23 18.26
CA GLY A 2 1.14 -17.93 17.02
C GLY A 2 1.16 -16.46 16.59
N PHE A 3 0.93 -15.52 17.51
CA PHE A 3 1.01 -14.08 17.20
C PHE A 3 2.36 -13.67 16.59
N VAL A 4 3.47 -14.04 17.25
CA VAL A 4 4.83 -13.68 16.82
C VAL A 4 5.14 -14.25 15.44
N VAL A 5 4.91 -15.56 15.25
CA VAL A 5 5.17 -16.24 13.96
C VAL A 5 4.35 -15.59 12.86
N THR A 6 3.06 -15.33 13.08
CA THR A 6 2.21 -14.69 12.08
C THR A 6 2.70 -13.29 11.71
N THR A 7 3.09 -12.46 12.69
CA THR A 7 3.62 -11.12 12.41
C THR A 7 4.99 -11.15 11.71
N GLN A 8 5.84 -12.13 12.00
CA GLN A 8 7.12 -12.31 11.30
C GLN A 8 6.90 -12.73 9.84
N VAL A 9 5.96 -13.65 9.60
CA VAL A 9 5.58 -14.06 8.24
C VAL A 9 4.98 -12.88 7.46
N MET A 10 4.18 -12.02 8.10
CA MET A 10 3.69 -10.77 7.50
C MET A 10 4.86 -9.89 7.04
N GLU A 11 5.85 -9.64 7.89
CA GLU A 11 7.04 -8.83 7.55
C GLU A 11 7.83 -9.42 6.38
N LEU A 12 7.95 -10.75 6.28
CA LEU A 12 8.58 -11.41 5.13
C LEU A 12 7.82 -11.16 3.83
N TRP A 13 6.49 -11.26 3.84
CA TRP A 13 5.68 -10.94 2.67
C TRP A 13 5.74 -9.45 2.31
N LEU A 14 5.70 -8.56 3.29
CA LEU A 14 5.86 -7.12 3.07
C LEU A 14 7.23 -6.80 2.43
N THR A 15 8.29 -7.48 2.87
CA THR A 15 9.63 -7.33 2.28
C THR A 15 9.63 -7.72 0.80
N LEU A 16 9.00 -8.84 0.44
CA LEU A 16 8.88 -9.26 -0.96
C LEU A 16 8.04 -8.27 -1.78
N ILE A 17 6.93 -7.78 -1.23
CA ILE A 17 6.09 -6.78 -1.91
C ILE A 17 6.87 -5.50 -2.20
N VAL A 18 7.61 -4.98 -1.21
CA VAL A 18 8.48 -3.80 -1.38
C VAL A 18 9.53 -4.02 -2.46
N HIS A 19 10.15 -5.21 -2.50
CA HIS A 19 11.11 -5.58 -3.53
C HIS A 19 10.47 -5.57 -4.92
N GLU A 20 9.33 -6.24 -5.11
CA GLU A 20 8.65 -6.31 -6.40
C GLU A 20 8.16 -4.94 -6.88
N TRP A 21 7.67 -4.08 -5.98
CA TRP A 21 7.22 -2.74 -6.36
C TRP A 21 8.37 -1.80 -6.74
N ARG A 22 9.54 -1.92 -6.10
CA ARG A 22 10.75 -1.21 -6.53
C ARG A 22 11.23 -1.69 -7.90
N THR A 23 11.14 -3.00 -8.16
CA THR A 23 11.44 -3.60 -9.47
C THR A 23 10.48 -3.06 -10.53
N ALA A 24 9.17 -3.05 -10.27
CA ALA A 24 8.17 -2.48 -11.17
C ALA A 24 8.41 -0.98 -11.43
N GLY A 25 8.63 -0.17 -10.39
CA GLY A 25 8.94 1.25 -10.55
C GLY A 25 10.17 1.50 -11.43
N THR A 26 11.25 0.72 -11.21
CA THR A 26 12.46 0.79 -12.05
C THR A 26 12.20 0.39 -13.50
N ALA A 27 11.35 -0.61 -13.73
CA ALA A 27 10.97 -1.06 -15.06
C ALA A 27 10.11 -0.02 -15.80
N PHE A 28 9.11 0.57 -15.12
CA PHE A 28 8.34 1.69 -15.66
C PHE A 28 9.23 2.86 -16.05
N ALA A 29 10.16 3.27 -15.19
CA ALA A 29 11.12 4.34 -15.46
C ALA A 29 12.00 4.10 -16.71
N LYS A 30 12.14 2.84 -17.14
CA LYS A 30 12.90 2.42 -18.33
C LYS A 30 12.01 2.06 -19.53
N ASP A 31 10.71 2.32 -19.44
CA ASP A 31 9.70 1.97 -20.45
C ASP A 31 9.61 0.46 -20.76
N ASP A 32 9.98 -0.38 -19.78
CA ASP A 32 9.90 -1.84 -19.85
C ASP A 32 8.59 -2.33 -19.20
N LEU A 33 7.51 -2.31 -20.00
CA LEU A 33 6.18 -2.71 -19.54
C LEU A 33 6.11 -4.19 -19.14
N ASP A 34 6.82 -5.06 -19.86
CA ASP A 34 6.77 -6.51 -19.63
C ASP A 34 7.38 -6.85 -18.26
N SER A 35 8.58 -6.34 -17.96
CA SER A 35 9.21 -6.53 -16.65
C SER A 35 8.39 -5.93 -15.51
N ALA A 36 7.77 -4.77 -15.75
CA ALA A 36 6.91 -4.14 -14.75
C ALA A 36 5.67 -5.01 -14.46
N THR A 37 4.98 -5.46 -15.50
CA THR A 37 3.80 -6.34 -15.44
C THR A 37 4.10 -7.66 -14.74
N ASP A 38 5.28 -8.25 -14.99
CA ASP A 38 5.74 -9.47 -14.32
C ASP A 38 5.94 -9.25 -12.81
N ALA A 39 6.56 -8.12 -12.42
CA ALA A 39 6.75 -7.77 -11.02
C ALA A 39 5.40 -7.49 -10.31
N LEU A 40 4.48 -6.77 -10.95
CA LEU A 40 3.12 -6.57 -10.44
C LEU A 40 2.39 -7.91 -10.25
N THR A 41 2.51 -8.83 -11.22
CA THR A 41 1.92 -10.18 -11.13
C THR A 41 2.47 -10.98 -9.94
N ARG A 42 3.79 -10.94 -9.69
CA ARG A 42 4.38 -11.58 -8.50
C ARG A 42 3.91 -10.91 -7.21
N SER A 43 3.85 -9.57 -7.19
CA SER A 43 3.37 -8.82 -6.02
C SER A 43 1.92 -9.15 -5.66
N ARG A 44 1.05 -9.37 -6.66
CA ARG A 44 -0.35 -9.80 -6.46
C ARG A 44 -0.43 -11.13 -5.70
N ARG A 45 0.41 -12.10 -6.08
CA ARG A 45 0.50 -13.40 -5.39
C ARG A 45 0.98 -13.24 -3.94
N ALA A 46 1.97 -12.37 -3.72
CA ALA A 46 2.46 -12.06 -2.38
C ALA A 46 1.40 -11.37 -1.51
N LEU A 47 0.61 -10.45 -2.08
CA LEU A 47 -0.51 -9.80 -1.38
C LEU A 47 -1.61 -10.79 -1.01
N THR A 48 -1.96 -11.72 -1.90
CA THR A 48 -2.92 -12.79 -1.59
C THR A 48 -2.43 -13.65 -0.42
N ALA A 49 -1.14 -14.01 -0.42
CA ALA A 49 -0.54 -14.74 0.69
C ALA A 49 -0.53 -13.92 2.00
N LEU A 50 -0.19 -12.63 1.91
CA LEU A 50 -0.25 -11.70 3.04
C LEU A 50 -1.68 -11.60 3.60
N GLN A 51 -2.72 -11.57 2.76
CA GLN A 51 -4.11 -11.55 3.22
C GLN A 51 -4.47 -12.79 4.07
N ALA A 52 -4.03 -13.97 3.65
CA ALA A 52 -4.28 -15.22 4.38
C ALA A 52 -3.65 -15.23 5.78
N THR A 53 -2.63 -14.40 6.04
CA THR A 53 -1.99 -14.31 7.36
C THR A 53 -2.90 -13.75 8.46
N TRP A 54 -4.04 -13.14 8.12
CA TRP A 54 -5.02 -12.72 9.12
C TRP A 54 -5.74 -13.90 9.79
N ALA A 55 -5.90 -15.03 9.11
CA ALA A 55 -6.71 -16.15 9.61
C ALA A 55 -6.25 -16.71 10.97
N PRO A 56 -4.94 -16.95 11.22
CA PRO A 56 -4.48 -17.38 12.55
C PRO A 56 -4.73 -16.35 13.66
N LEU A 57 -4.59 -15.04 13.38
CA LEU A 57 -4.87 -13.99 14.35
C LEU A 57 -6.37 -13.85 14.61
N ALA A 58 -7.18 -14.03 13.57
CA ALA A 58 -8.63 -13.99 13.64
C ALA A 58 -9.21 -15.11 14.51
N ALA A 59 -8.50 -16.24 14.66
CA ALA A 59 -8.89 -17.36 15.51
C ALA A 59 -8.65 -17.12 17.02
N LEU A 60 -7.90 -16.07 17.40
CA LEU A 60 -7.67 -15.75 18.80
C LEU A 60 -8.94 -15.20 19.44
N THR A 61 -9.37 -15.82 20.53
CA THR A 61 -10.42 -15.25 21.40
C THR A 61 -9.89 -14.01 22.13
N PRO A 62 -10.78 -13.10 22.58
CA PRO A 62 -10.38 -11.98 23.42
C PRO A 62 -9.59 -12.41 24.66
N ALA A 63 -9.95 -13.52 25.31
CA ALA A 63 -9.25 -14.03 26.48
C ALA A 63 -7.80 -14.43 26.16
N GLN A 64 -7.60 -15.18 25.06
CA GLN A 64 -6.26 -15.58 24.61
C GLN A 64 -5.39 -14.37 24.26
N PHE A 65 -5.94 -13.40 23.51
CA PHE A 65 -5.20 -12.20 23.13
C PHE A 65 -4.82 -11.34 24.34
N ASN A 66 -5.78 -11.09 25.25
CA ASN A 66 -5.51 -10.29 26.46
C ASN A 66 -4.52 -11.00 27.40
N GLY A 67 -4.42 -12.33 27.37
CA GLY A 67 -3.50 -13.10 28.21
C GLY A 67 -2.01 -12.79 27.99
N PHE A 68 -1.63 -12.27 26.82
CA PHE A 68 -0.25 -11.86 26.55
C PHE A 68 -0.10 -10.39 26.13
N ARG A 69 -1.20 -9.65 25.91
CA ARG A 69 -1.16 -8.26 25.42
C ARG A 69 -0.27 -7.35 26.26
N ALA A 70 -0.28 -7.50 27.59
CA ALA A 70 0.52 -6.67 28.49
C ALA A 70 2.04 -6.78 28.22
N ALA A 71 2.50 -7.93 27.70
CA ALA A 71 3.90 -8.14 27.37
C ALA A 71 4.39 -7.29 26.19
N PHE A 72 3.49 -6.72 25.39
CA PHE A 72 3.87 -5.82 24.28
C PHE A 72 4.37 -4.45 24.76
N GLY A 73 4.02 -4.02 25.98
CA GLY A 73 4.31 -2.66 26.43
C GLY A 73 3.76 -1.63 25.44
N THR A 74 4.65 -0.86 24.82
CA THR A 74 4.33 0.18 23.83
C THR A 74 4.41 -0.30 22.37
N ALA A 75 4.76 -1.57 22.13
CA ALA A 75 4.93 -2.10 20.79
C ALA A 75 3.63 -2.05 19.96
N SER A 76 3.75 -1.64 18.70
CA SER A 76 2.60 -1.53 17.80
C SER A 76 3.00 -1.67 16.33
N GLY A 77 2.03 -2.07 15.48
CA GLY A 77 2.20 -2.11 14.03
C GLY A 77 2.59 -0.77 13.40
N PHE A 78 2.43 0.35 14.12
CA PHE A 78 3.00 1.65 13.74
C PHE A 78 4.51 1.60 13.50
N GLN A 79 5.21 0.71 14.19
CA GLN A 79 6.66 0.55 14.13
C GLN A 79 7.10 -0.42 13.03
N SER A 80 6.16 -1.01 12.27
CA SER A 80 6.49 -1.85 11.12
C SER A 80 7.15 -1.02 10.02
N ALA A 81 8.46 -1.20 9.86
CA ALA A 81 9.24 -0.52 8.84
C ALA A 81 8.82 -0.95 7.43
N MET A 82 8.61 -2.26 7.19
CA MET A 82 8.24 -2.73 5.85
C MET A 82 6.83 -2.28 5.47
N TYR A 83 5.89 -2.23 6.42
CA TYR A 83 4.58 -1.65 6.15
C TYR A 83 4.68 -0.15 5.83
N ARG A 84 5.56 0.59 6.52
CA ARG A 84 5.80 2.01 6.20
C ARG A 84 6.37 2.20 4.79
N HIS A 85 7.28 1.32 4.34
CA HIS A 85 7.74 1.31 2.94
C HIS A 85 6.60 1.06 1.95
N VAL A 86 5.74 0.07 2.21
CA VAL A 86 4.54 -0.21 1.40
C VAL A 86 3.69 1.04 1.26
N GLU A 87 3.39 1.72 2.36
CA GLU A 87 2.56 2.93 2.33
C GLU A 87 3.21 4.07 1.52
N PHE A 88 4.52 4.29 1.68
CA PHE A 88 5.24 5.29 0.88
C PHE A 88 5.30 4.93 -0.61
N LEU A 89 5.45 3.66 -0.95
CA LEU A 89 5.43 3.19 -2.34
C LEU A 89 4.02 3.25 -2.98
N LEU A 90 2.96 3.22 -2.17
CA LEU A 90 1.59 3.47 -2.64
C LEU A 90 1.26 4.97 -2.79
N GLY A 91 2.17 5.86 -2.42
CA GLY A 91 1.92 7.31 -2.45
C GLY A 91 1.27 7.87 -1.18
N ASP A 92 1.06 7.06 -0.13
CA ASP A 92 0.61 7.52 1.18
C ASP A 92 1.80 8.05 2.01
N LYS A 93 2.42 9.11 1.49
CA LYS A 93 3.62 9.75 2.05
C LYS A 93 3.29 10.50 3.33
N SER A 94 4.18 10.45 4.32
CA SER A 94 3.94 11.12 5.59
C SER A 94 5.22 11.31 6.39
N GLU A 95 5.67 12.56 6.47
CA GLU A 95 6.81 12.97 7.29
C GLU A 95 6.56 12.68 8.79
N ALA A 96 5.32 12.84 9.25
CA ALA A 96 4.95 12.52 10.63
C ALA A 96 5.17 11.05 10.96
N MET A 97 4.84 10.16 10.03
CA MET A 97 5.06 8.72 10.20
C MET A 97 6.54 8.36 10.06
N LEU A 98 7.30 9.03 9.19
CA LEU A 98 8.75 8.85 9.09
C LEU A 98 9.45 9.15 10.42
N ARG A 99 9.08 10.24 11.09
CA ARG A 99 9.67 10.66 12.37
C ARG A 99 9.54 9.60 13.48
N LEU A 100 8.51 8.75 13.44
CA LEU A 100 8.32 7.69 14.45
C LEU A 100 9.44 6.64 14.44
N HIS A 101 10.23 6.57 13.36
CA HIS A 101 11.32 5.61 13.21
C HIS A 101 12.70 6.20 13.56
N GLN A 102 12.78 7.46 14.03
CA GLN A 102 14.07 8.11 14.37
C GLN A 102 14.90 7.39 15.44
N GLY A 103 14.26 6.54 16.26
CA GLY A 103 14.94 5.72 17.26
C GLY A 103 15.85 4.63 16.68
N ASP A 104 15.70 4.30 15.39
CA ASP A 104 16.55 3.36 14.66
C ASP A 104 17.11 4.07 13.41
N PRO A 105 18.37 4.54 13.43
CA PRO A 105 18.95 5.32 12.34
C PRO A 105 18.98 4.58 10.99
N ALA A 106 19.19 3.26 10.99
CA ALA A 106 19.27 2.49 9.75
C ALA A 106 17.89 2.34 9.09
N VAL A 107 16.87 2.04 9.90
CA VAL A 107 15.48 2.00 9.44
C VAL A 107 15.01 3.38 8.99
N HIS A 108 15.32 4.43 9.75
CA HIS A 108 14.94 5.79 9.40
C HIS A 108 15.55 6.24 8.08
N GLU A 109 16.83 5.95 7.81
CA GLU A 109 17.46 6.32 6.54
C GLU A 109 16.83 5.58 5.36
N ALA A 110 16.62 4.27 5.47
CA ALA A 110 15.96 3.49 4.42
C ALA A 110 14.55 4.01 4.12
N LEU A 111 13.78 4.35 5.15
CA LEU A 111 12.47 4.96 5.00
C LEU A 111 12.53 6.36 4.41
N SER A 112 13.53 7.16 4.79
CA SER A 112 13.75 8.51 4.26
C SER A 112 14.09 8.48 2.77
N GLU A 113 14.85 7.49 2.32
CA GLU A 113 15.10 7.24 0.89
C GLU A 113 13.79 6.94 0.15
N THR A 114 13.01 5.99 0.66
CA THR A 114 11.72 5.60 0.04
C THR A 114 10.70 6.73 0.07
N HIS A 115 10.73 7.58 1.10
CA HIS A 115 9.87 8.75 1.22
C HIS A 115 10.16 9.77 0.12
N ARG A 116 11.44 10.00 -0.21
CA ARG A 116 11.90 10.96 -1.22
C ARG A 116 11.74 10.47 -2.67
N GLN A 117 11.62 9.16 -2.89
CA GLN A 117 11.45 8.59 -4.23
C GLN A 117 10.00 8.72 -4.73
N PRO A 118 9.77 8.75 -6.05
CA PRO A 118 8.43 8.58 -6.62
C PRO A 118 7.76 7.31 -6.09
N SER A 119 6.44 7.36 -5.93
CA SER A 119 5.64 6.16 -5.63
C SER A 119 5.53 5.27 -6.87
N LEU A 120 5.03 4.04 -6.70
CA LEU A 120 4.72 3.16 -7.82
C LEU A 120 3.72 3.82 -8.79
N TYR A 121 2.75 4.58 -8.26
CA TYR A 121 1.78 5.27 -9.11
C TYR A 121 2.40 6.43 -9.87
N ASP A 122 3.30 7.19 -9.24
CA ASP A 122 4.03 8.26 -9.95
C ASP A 122 4.85 7.69 -11.12
N GLU A 123 5.50 6.53 -10.94
CA GLU A 123 6.25 5.86 -12.01
C GLU A 123 5.34 5.35 -13.13
N VAL A 124 4.17 4.79 -12.79
CA VAL A 124 3.15 4.41 -13.79
C VAL A 124 2.70 5.64 -14.59
N LEU A 125 2.38 6.75 -13.93
CA LEU A 125 1.94 7.97 -14.60
C LEU A 125 3.05 8.58 -15.46
N GLY A 126 4.30 8.53 -15.00
CA GLY A 126 5.47 8.90 -15.80
C GLY A 126 5.61 8.04 -17.05
N TYR A 127 5.41 6.72 -16.91
CA TYR A 127 5.39 5.78 -18.04
C TYR A 127 4.27 6.10 -19.03
N LEU A 128 3.01 6.25 -18.56
CA LEU A 128 1.87 6.60 -19.42
C LEU A 128 2.12 7.89 -20.21
N HIS A 129 2.74 8.90 -19.57
CA HIS A 129 3.14 10.12 -20.25
C HIS A 129 4.14 9.87 -21.38
N ARG A 130 5.18 9.05 -21.13
CA ARG A 130 6.16 8.68 -22.16
C ARG A 130 5.55 7.84 -23.29
N GLN A 131 4.46 7.14 -23.04
CA GLN A 131 3.64 6.48 -24.08
C GLN A 131 2.73 7.46 -24.86
N GLY A 132 2.81 8.77 -24.59
CA GLY A 132 2.07 9.80 -25.33
C GLY A 132 0.69 10.16 -24.75
N LEU A 133 0.34 9.65 -23.57
CA LEU A 133 -0.90 10.02 -22.90
C LEU A 133 -0.79 11.39 -22.20
N PRO A 134 -1.89 12.17 -22.14
CA PRO A 134 -1.87 13.56 -21.66
C PRO A 134 -1.87 13.65 -20.12
N VAL A 135 -0.92 13.00 -19.45
CA VAL A 135 -0.78 13.08 -18.00
C VAL A 135 -0.43 14.52 -17.59
N PRO A 136 -1.23 15.18 -16.72
CA PRO A 136 -1.03 16.58 -16.37
C PRO A 136 0.36 16.87 -15.80
N GLU A 137 0.98 17.97 -16.23
CA GLU A 137 2.29 18.43 -15.73
C GLU A 137 2.31 18.61 -14.22
N ARG A 138 1.23 19.17 -13.63
CA ARG A 138 1.10 19.34 -12.18
C ARG A 138 1.13 18.03 -11.38
N VAL A 139 0.82 16.89 -12.01
CA VAL A 139 0.93 15.57 -11.39
C VAL A 139 2.34 15.02 -11.58
N ARG A 140 2.95 15.25 -12.75
CA ARG A 140 4.32 14.78 -13.08
C ARG A 140 5.41 15.53 -12.31
N GLU A 141 5.22 16.82 -12.03
CA GLU A 141 6.21 17.71 -11.40
C GLU A 141 5.89 18.04 -9.94
N ARG A 142 4.95 17.33 -9.32
CA ARG A 142 4.58 17.52 -7.91
C ARG A 142 5.73 17.20 -6.96
N ASP A 143 5.65 17.69 -5.73
CA ASP A 143 6.49 17.18 -4.64
C ASP A 143 6.05 15.75 -4.27
N VAL A 144 6.87 14.76 -4.63
CA VAL A 144 6.58 13.33 -4.38
C VAL A 144 6.62 12.95 -2.90
N ARG A 145 7.05 13.85 -2.01
CA ARG A 145 7.02 13.66 -0.54
C ARG A 145 5.65 13.95 0.04
N GLU A 146 4.78 14.62 -0.70
CA GLU A 146 3.39 14.84 -0.30
C GLU A 146 2.51 13.63 -0.66
N PRO A 147 1.47 13.33 0.14
CA PRO A 147 0.51 12.29 -0.19
C PRO A 147 -0.08 12.50 -1.59
N TYR A 148 -0.23 11.42 -2.34
CA TYR A 148 -0.90 11.48 -3.64
C TYR A 148 -2.39 11.83 -3.47
N VAL A 149 -2.90 12.72 -4.33
CA VAL A 149 -4.30 13.15 -4.36
C VAL A 149 -4.82 12.99 -5.78
N SER A 150 -6.06 12.53 -5.91
CA SER A 150 -6.72 12.32 -7.21
C SER A 150 -6.69 13.59 -8.06
N ASP A 151 -6.45 13.44 -9.35
CA ASP A 151 -6.48 14.52 -10.33
C ASP A 151 -7.45 14.20 -11.50
N PRO A 152 -8.41 15.09 -11.82
CA PRO A 152 -9.36 14.85 -12.93
C PRO A 152 -8.71 14.62 -14.30
N GLY A 153 -7.51 15.18 -14.54
CA GLY A 153 -6.76 14.93 -15.76
C GLY A 153 -6.17 13.53 -15.83
N VAL A 154 -5.89 12.90 -14.68
CA VAL A 154 -5.46 11.49 -14.62
C VAL A 154 -6.68 10.57 -14.78
N VAL A 155 -7.85 10.94 -14.25
CA VAL A 155 -9.12 10.23 -14.53
C VAL A 155 -9.38 10.19 -16.04
N GLU A 156 -9.22 11.32 -16.73
CA GLU A 156 -9.34 11.41 -18.19
C GLU A 156 -8.33 10.53 -18.94
N VAL A 157 -7.09 10.41 -18.44
CA VAL A 157 -6.08 9.48 -19.01
C VAL A 157 -6.58 8.05 -18.94
N TRP A 158 -7.05 7.59 -17.78
CA TRP A 158 -7.60 6.25 -17.63
C TRP A 158 -8.87 6.07 -18.47
N ARG A 159 -9.74 7.08 -18.55
CA ARG A 159 -10.96 7.03 -19.37
C ARG A 159 -10.64 6.75 -20.84
N ARG A 160 -9.58 7.39 -21.37
CA ARG A 160 -9.10 7.12 -22.75
C ARG A 160 -8.59 5.71 -22.93
N ILE A 161 -7.83 5.18 -21.97
CA ILE A 161 -7.33 3.80 -22.00
C ILE A 161 -8.52 2.82 -22.03
N TYR A 162 -9.49 3.00 -21.13
CA TYR A 162 -10.66 2.11 -21.03
C TYR A 162 -11.64 2.23 -22.20
N ALA A 163 -11.75 3.40 -22.82
CA ALA A 163 -12.54 3.60 -24.05
C ALA A 163 -11.85 3.03 -25.32
N GLY A 164 -10.58 2.62 -25.20
CA GLY A 164 -9.79 2.05 -26.28
C GLY A 164 -10.05 0.56 -26.54
N PRO A 165 -9.13 -0.12 -27.27
CA PRO A 165 -9.24 -1.54 -27.55
C PRO A 165 -9.20 -2.40 -26.27
N GLN A 166 -10.06 -3.41 -26.19
CA GLN A 166 -10.18 -4.29 -25.01
C GLN A 166 -8.93 -5.14 -24.71
N HIS A 167 -8.03 -5.31 -25.69
CA HIS A 167 -6.80 -6.09 -25.54
C HIS A 167 -5.56 -5.20 -25.49
N ASP A 168 -5.73 -3.90 -25.21
CA ASP A 168 -4.62 -2.97 -25.04
C ASP A 168 -3.81 -3.32 -23.78
N PRO A 169 -2.46 -3.41 -23.87
CA PRO A 169 -1.62 -3.63 -22.70
C PRO A 169 -1.81 -2.60 -21.58
N LEU A 170 -2.13 -1.33 -21.90
CA LEU A 170 -2.36 -0.29 -20.90
C LEU A 170 -3.69 -0.48 -20.15
N LEU A 171 -4.70 -1.04 -20.81
CA LEU A 171 -5.94 -1.45 -20.14
C LEU A 171 -5.66 -2.60 -19.18
N THR A 172 -4.87 -3.59 -19.62
CA THR A 172 -4.45 -4.71 -18.78
C THR A 172 -3.67 -4.24 -17.55
N LEU A 173 -2.77 -3.25 -17.72
CA LEU A 173 -2.07 -2.60 -16.62
C LEU A 173 -3.04 -1.92 -15.63
N GLY A 174 -4.05 -1.20 -16.12
CA GLY A 174 -5.09 -0.58 -15.30
C GLY A 174 -5.83 -1.60 -14.43
N GLU A 175 -6.21 -2.74 -15.01
CA GLU A 175 -6.86 -3.83 -14.25
C GLU A 175 -5.92 -4.45 -13.22
N GLN A 176 -4.65 -4.69 -13.57
CA GLN A 176 -3.68 -5.22 -12.60
C GLN A 176 -3.44 -4.28 -11.41
N LEU A 177 -3.35 -2.98 -11.65
CA LEU A 177 -3.23 -1.99 -10.58
C LEU A 177 -4.49 -1.95 -9.71
N THR A 178 -5.67 -2.09 -10.33
CA THR A 178 -6.96 -2.18 -9.62
C THR A 178 -7.01 -3.41 -8.71
N ASP A 179 -6.58 -4.58 -9.20
CA ASP A 179 -6.47 -5.81 -8.40
C ASP A 179 -5.56 -5.63 -7.19
N LEU A 180 -4.40 -4.99 -7.36
CA LEU A 180 -3.46 -4.72 -6.27
C LEU A 180 -4.07 -3.77 -5.23
N ALA A 181 -4.71 -2.69 -5.70
CA ALA A 181 -5.40 -1.73 -4.84
C ALA A 181 -6.51 -2.42 -4.03
N GLU A 182 -7.29 -3.28 -4.66
CA GLU A 182 -8.33 -4.05 -3.99
C GLU A 182 -7.76 -4.95 -2.88
N LEU A 183 -6.69 -5.69 -3.16
CA LEU A 183 -6.06 -6.58 -2.18
C LEU A 183 -5.52 -5.80 -0.97
N ILE A 184 -4.97 -4.60 -1.18
CA ILE A 184 -4.52 -3.72 -0.08
C ILE A 184 -5.71 -3.25 0.76
N VAL A 185 -6.81 -2.82 0.13
CA VAL A 185 -8.02 -2.37 0.84
C VAL A 185 -8.62 -3.52 1.64
N ARG A 186 -8.72 -4.72 1.06
CA ARG A 186 -9.18 -5.93 1.75
C ARG A 186 -8.28 -6.27 2.93
N TRP A 187 -6.96 -6.23 2.76
CA TRP A 187 -6.01 -6.48 3.85
C TRP A 187 -6.17 -5.47 5.01
N ARG A 188 -6.37 -4.17 4.71
CA ARG A 188 -6.63 -3.13 5.72
C ARG A 188 -7.97 -3.36 6.44
N PHE A 189 -9.00 -3.79 5.71
CA PHE A 189 -10.29 -4.12 6.30
C PHE A 189 -10.23 -5.37 7.19
N ASP A 190 -9.55 -6.42 6.74
CA ASP A 190 -9.35 -7.63 7.54
C ASP A 190 -8.59 -7.32 8.84
N HIS A 191 -7.61 -6.41 8.80
CA HIS A 191 -6.95 -5.89 9.99
C HIS A 191 -7.93 -5.24 10.97
N ILE A 192 -8.81 -4.35 10.48
CA ILE A 192 -9.87 -3.72 11.28
C ILE A 192 -10.72 -4.79 11.97
N MET A 193 -11.13 -5.82 11.24
CA MET A 193 -11.98 -6.88 11.76
C MET A 193 -11.28 -7.74 12.82
N VAL A 194 -9.99 -8.07 12.61
CA VAL A 194 -9.16 -8.79 13.58
C VAL A 194 -8.96 -7.97 14.86
N VAL A 195 -8.74 -6.66 14.73
CA VAL A 195 -8.62 -5.76 15.89
C VAL A 195 -9.94 -5.63 16.62
N ARG A 196 -11.05 -5.40 15.90
CA ARG A 196 -12.40 -5.27 16.48
C ARG A 196 -12.79 -6.52 17.26
N ARG A 197 -12.53 -7.72 16.74
CA ARG A 197 -12.89 -8.96 17.42
C ARG A 197 -12.01 -9.29 18.63
N ALA A 198 -10.72 -8.95 18.59
CA ALA A 198 -9.79 -9.25 19.68
C ALA A 198 -9.83 -8.20 20.80
N MET A 199 -10.05 -6.94 20.45
CA MET A 199 -9.85 -5.78 21.34
C MET A 199 -11.08 -4.87 21.48
N GLY A 200 -12.09 -5.00 20.63
CA GLY A 200 -13.23 -4.08 20.60
C GLY A 200 -12.79 -2.64 20.33
N THR A 201 -13.21 -1.71 21.20
CA THR A 201 -12.90 -0.27 21.12
C THR A 201 -11.73 0.16 22.00
N LYS A 202 -10.95 -0.78 22.54
CA LYS A 202 -9.79 -0.46 23.37
C LYS A 202 -8.75 0.34 22.59
N THR A 203 -8.10 1.27 23.29
CA THR A 203 -6.95 2.05 22.80
C THR A 203 -5.81 1.13 22.33
N GLY A 204 -5.09 1.56 21.30
CA GLY A 204 -3.90 0.86 20.80
C GLY A 204 -2.76 0.88 21.81
N SER A 205 -1.87 -0.12 21.77
CA SER A 205 -0.72 -0.21 22.69
C SER A 205 0.26 0.97 22.58
N ALA A 206 0.32 1.62 21.42
CA ALA A 206 1.10 2.85 21.18
C ALA A 206 0.30 4.14 21.39
N GLY A 207 -0.87 4.08 22.05
CA GLY A 207 -1.64 5.27 22.42
C GLY A 207 -2.57 5.84 21.32
N SER A 208 -2.71 5.17 20.17
CA SER A 208 -3.71 5.56 19.17
C SER A 208 -5.13 5.28 19.65
N SER A 209 -6.13 5.89 19.01
CA SER A 209 -7.55 5.59 19.23
C SER A 209 -7.96 4.16 18.81
N GLY A 210 -7.01 3.29 18.48
CA GLY A 210 -7.23 1.87 18.22
C GLY A 210 -8.01 1.67 16.93
N LEU A 211 -9.20 1.10 17.05
CA LEU A 211 -10.08 0.78 15.93
C LEU A 211 -10.41 2.01 15.07
N ALA A 212 -10.75 3.14 15.69
CA ALA A 212 -11.13 4.36 14.96
C ALA A 212 -9.99 4.90 14.09
N TRP A 213 -8.74 4.79 14.56
CA TRP A 213 -7.57 5.17 13.77
C TRP A 213 -7.39 4.27 12.54
N LEU A 214 -7.61 2.95 12.69
CA LEU A 214 -7.53 2.00 11.58
C LEU A 214 -8.61 2.26 10.53
N GLU A 215 -9.85 2.54 10.98
CA GLU A 215 -10.97 2.88 10.10
C GLU A 215 -10.67 4.13 9.27
N GLN A 216 -10.16 5.19 9.90
CA GLN A 216 -9.77 6.41 9.20
C GLN A 216 -8.68 6.16 8.16
N ARG A 217 -7.67 5.34 8.50
CA ARG A 217 -6.57 5.04 7.58
C ARG A 217 -6.97 4.13 6.45
N SER A 218 -7.86 3.16 6.71
CA SER A 218 -8.37 2.25 5.69
C SER A 218 -9.26 2.93 4.65
N ALA A 219 -9.82 4.10 4.95
CA ALA A 219 -10.62 4.88 4.02
C ALA A 219 -9.80 5.56 2.92
N ARG A 220 -8.46 5.59 3.03
CA ARG A 220 -7.61 6.19 1.99
C ARG A 220 -7.58 5.30 0.74
N PRO A 221 -8.02 5.79 -0.42
CA PRO A 221 -8.00 5.01 -1.66
C PRO A 221 -6.56 4.73 -2.10
N VAL A 222 -6.38 3.61 -2.80
CA VAL A 222 -5.14 3.26 -3.47
C VAL A 222 -5.39 3.40 -4.97
N PHE A 223 -4.59 4.23 -5.65
CA PHE A 223 -4.77 4.59 -7.06
C PHE A 223 -6.19 5.13 -7.35
N PRO A 224 -6.57 6.29 -6.77
CA PRO A 224 -7.96 6.74 -6.71
C PRO A 224 -8.64 6.84 -8.08
N GLU A 225 -7.94 7.30 -9.10
CA GLU A 225 -8.48 7.53 -10.44
C GLU A 225 -8.92 6.24 -11.15
N LEU A 226 -8.32 5.08 -10.80
CA LEU A 226 -8.76 3.79 -11.33
C LEU A 226 -10.16 3.40 -10.83
N TRP A 227 -10.55 3.87 -9.64
CA TRP A 227 -11.90 3.69 -9.12
C TRP A 227 -12.86 4.74 -9.66
N GLU A 228 -12.44 6.01 -9.65
CA GLU A 228 -13.26 7.15 -10.08
C GLU A 228 -13.67 7.03 -11.55
N VAL A 229 -12.75 6.63 -12.43
CA VAL A 229 -13.03 6.50 -13.87
C VAL A 229 -14.21 5.59 -14.17
N ARG A 230 -14.52 4.59 -13.32
CA ARG A 230 -15.66 3.69 -13.52
C ARG A 230 -17.00 4.40 -13.52
N GLY A 231 -17.11 5.55 -12.86
CA GLY A 231 -18.31 6.40 -12.91
C GLY A 231 -18.42 7.25 -14.18
N GLU A 232 -17.39 7.28 -15.01
CA GLU A 232 -17.27 8.11 -16.22
C GLU A 232 -17.16 7.28 -17.52
N LEU A 233 -17.25 5.95 -17.45
CA LEU A 233 -17.25 5.03 -18.60
C LEU A 233 -18.62 4.93 -19.28
#